data_AF-A0A358AUU0-F1
#
_entry.id   AF-A0A358AUU0-F1
#
_cell.length_a   1.000
_cell.length_b   1.000
_cell.length_c   1.000
_cell.angle_alpha   90.00
_cell.angle_beta   90.00
_cell.angle_gamma   90.00
#
_symmetry.space_group_name_H-M   'P 1'
#
loop_
_entity.id
_entity.type
_entity.pdbx_description
1 polymer ?
#
loop_
_entity_poly.entity_id
_entity_poly.type
_entity_poly.pdbx_seq_one_letter_code
_entity_poly.pdbx_strand_id
1 'polypeptide(L)'
;PGEYRTKSHGSLVLSKGKWFWNRSGFGGASALDYLIKVEGMSFMEAAEAILELRDAPDFSVRRVEKQMPAQAKWKFYPPRPQRYPSRAVSYLQKRGISPEVIRHAMKEGILYESRYYNPRSEYHNAAVCVFAGKDESGKIVFAALRGIDTDFKKDKAGSDKRYNFHISAENPVSHHLCVFESPIDALS
;
A
#
# COMPACT_ATOMS: atom_id res chain seq x y z
N PRO A 1 -22.18 0.99 -10.54
CA PRO A 1 -21.23 1.38 -11.61
C PRO A 1 -20.05 0.40 -11.68
N GLY A 2 -19.76 -0.17 -12.86
CA GLY A 2 -18.67 -1.15 -13.03
C GLY A 2 -19.08 -2.63 -12.97
N GLU A 3 -20.37 -2.92 -13.17
CA GLU A 3 -20.86 -4.27 -13.44
C GLU A 3 -21.34 -4.33 -14.89
N TYR A 4 -20.79 -5.26 -15.66
CA TYR A 4 -21.15 -5.48 -17.05
C TYR A 4 -21.78 -6.86 -17.18
N ARG A 5 -22.79 -6.98 -18.04
CA ARG A 5 -23.43 -8.26 -18.38
C ARG A 5 -23.25 -8.51 -19.86
N THR A 6 -22.93 -9.75 -20.21
CA THR A 6 -22.84 -10.12 -21.62
C THR A 6 -24.23 -10.26 -22.22
N LYS A 7 -24.37 -9.94 -23.52
CA LYS A 7 -25.63 -10.13 -24.25
C LYS A 7 -25.93 -11.62 -24.49
N SER A 8 -24.90 -12.44 -24.71
CA SER A 8 -25.00 -13.89 -24.92
C SER A 8 -25.35 -14.65 -23.64
N HIS A 9 -24.75 -14.27 -22.51
CA HIS A 9 -24.99 -14.89 -21.22
C HIS A 9 -25.55 -13.85 -20.23
N GLY A 10 -26.87 -13.64 -20.22
CA GLY A 10 -27.51 -12.60 -19.40
C GLY A 10 -27.32 -12.73 -17.87
N SER A 11 -26.90 -13.90 -17.40
CA SER A 11 -26.57 -14.20 -15.99
C SER A 11 -25.07 -14.14 -15.67
N LEU A 12 -24.23 -13.92 -16.67
CA LEU A 12 -22.79 -13.73 -16.53
C LEU A 12 -22.50 -12.26 -16.22
N VAL A 13 -21.85 -12.03 -15.08
CA VAL A 13 -21.53 -10.69 -14.59
C VAL A 13 -20.02 -10.51 -14.55
N LEU A 14 -19.52 -9.45 -15.17
CA LEU A 14 -18.13 -9.01 -15.09
C LEU A 14 -18.04 -7.79 -14.15
N SER A 15 -17.19 -7.88 -13.13
CA SER A 15 -16.97 -6.81 -12.16
C SER A 15 -15.57 -6.87 -11.58
N LYS A 16 -14.90 -5.71 -11.47
CA LYS A 16 -13.59 -5.56 -10.79
C LYS A 16 -12.51 -6.53 -11.30
N GLY A 17 -12.50 -6.83 -12.60
CA GLY A 17 -11.55 -7.77 -13.22
C GLY A 17 -11.87 -9.25 -12.97
N LYS A 18 -13.04 -9.56 -12.42
CA LYS A 18 -13.55 -10.92 -12.21
C LYS A 18 -14.82 -11.13 -13.01
N TRP A 19 -15.16 -12.38 -13.25
CA TRP A 19 -16.44 -12.76 -13.86
C TRP A 19 -17.08 -13.89 -13.05
N PHE A 20 -18.41 -13.91 -12.99
CA PHE A 20 -19.17 -14.97 -12.33
C PHE A 20 -20.42 -15.28 -13.13
N TRP A 21 -20.63 -16.56 -13.43
CA TRP A 21 -21.80 -17.04 -14.14
C TRP A 21 -22.84 -17.54 -13.14
N ASN A 22 -23.77 -16.66 -12.76
CA ASN A 22 -24.71 -16.94 -11.66
C ASN A 22 -25.58 -18.18 -11.90
N ARG A 23 -25.96 -18.46 -13.15
CA ARG A 23 -26.79 -19.63 -13.50
C ARG A 23 -26.02 -20.94 -13.38
N SER A 24 -24.73 -20.93 -13.70
CA SER A 24 -23.88 -22.13 -13.73
C SER A 24 -23.10 -22.33 -12.42
N GLY A 25 -23.09 -21.33 -11.54
CA GLY A 25 -22.52 -21.44 -10.19
C GLY A 25 -20.99 -21.37 -10.12
N PHE A 26 -20.31 -20.90 -11.16
CA PHE A 26 -18.84 -20.78 -11.18
C PHE A 26 -18.37 -19.41 -11.70
N GLY A 27 -17.11 -19.08 -11.42
CA GLY A 27 -16.50 -17.83 -11.86
C GLY A 27 -14.97 -17.92 -11.95
N GLY A 28 -14.36 -16.80 -12.34
CA GLY A 28 -12.94 -16.69 -12.60
C GLY A 28 -12.41 -15.27 -12.45
N ALA A 29 -11.08 -15.14 -12.50
CA ALA A 29 -10.36 -13.89 -12.25
C ALA A 29 -9.51 -13.40 -13.44
N SER A 30 -9.52 -14.11 -14.57
CA SER A 30 -8.81 -13.72 -15.78
C SER A 30 -9.64 -13.92 -17.04
N ALA A 31 -9.29 -13.19 -18.10
CA ALA A 31 -9.88 -13.35 -19.43
C ALA A 31 -9.52 -14.72 -20.04
N LEU A 32 -8.30 -15.22 -19.77
CA LEU A 32 -7.89 -16.56 -20.19
C LEU A 32 -8.80 -17.63 -19.59
N ASP A 33 -9.06 -17.54 -18.28
CA ASP A 33 -9.93 -18.47 -17.57
C ASP A 33 -11.37 -18.39 -18.06
N TYR A 34 -11.82 -17.20 -18.48
CA TYR A 34 -13.11 -17.00 -19.13
C TYR A 34 -13.21 -17.76 -20.45
N LEU A 35 -12.25 -17.56 -21.36
CA LEU A 35 -12.24 -18.19 -22.68
C LEU A 35 -12.23 -19.72 -22.58
N ILE A 36 -11.47 -20.27 -21.64
CA ILE A 36 -11.41 -21.72 -21.43
C ILE A 36 -12.73 -22.24 -20.85
N LYS A 37 -13.22 -21.67 -19.75
CA LYS A 37 -14.33 -22.25 -19.00
C LYS A 37 -15.72 -21.89 -19.53
N VAL A 38 -15.85 -20.74 -20.19
CA VAL A 38 -17.15 -20.24 -20.69
C VAL A 38 -17.25 -20.42 -22.20
N GLU A 39 -16.21 -20.04 -22.95
CA GLU A 39 -16.20 -20.21 -24.42
C GLU A 39 -15.72 -21.59 -24.86
N GLY A 40 -15.24 -22.43 -23.94
CA GLY A 40 -14.85 -23.82 -24.22
C GLY A 40 -13.56 -23.97 -25.02
N MET A 41 -12.73 -22.92 -25.08
CA MET A 41 -11.46 -22.94 -25.82
C MET A 41 -10.42 -23.81 -25.10
N SER A 42 -9.51 -24.42 -25.86
CA SER A 42 -8.29 -24.96 -25.27
C SER A 42 -7.41 -23.84 -24.72
N PHE A 43 -6.47 -24.19 -23.84
CA PHE A 43 -5.54 -23.20 -23.29
C PHE A 43 -4.73 -22.47 -24.37
N MET A 44 -4.27 -23.20 -25.39
CA MET A 44 -3.47 -22.63 -26.49
C MET A 44 -4.30 -21.67 -27.34
N GLU A 45 -5.50 -22.08 -27.76
CA GLU A 45 -6.42 -21.21 -28.52
C GLU A 45 -6.78 -19.95 -27.73
N ALA A 46 -7.06 -20.09 -26.43
CA ALA A 46 -7.37 -18.96 -25.56
C ALA A 46 -6.19 -18.00 -25.38
N ALA A 47 -4.97 -18.51 -25.31
CA ALA A 47 -3.77 -17.69 -25.20
C ALA A 47 -3.47 -16.95 -26.52
N GLU A 48 -3.57 -17.64 -27.65
CA GLU A 48 -3.39 -17.06 -28.99
C GLU A 48 -4.42 -15.95 -29.25
N ALA A 49 -5.70 -16.18 -28.96
CA ALA A 49 -6.75 -15.17 -29.11
C ALA A 49 -6.48 -13.89 -28.28
N ILE A 50 -5.89 -14.02 -27.08
CA ILE A 50 -5.51 -12.86 -26.27
C ILE A 50 -4.32 -12.11 -26.88
N LEU A 51 -3.35 -12.82 -27.46
CA LEU A 51 -2.18 -12.21 -28.09
C LEU A 51 -2.58 -11.47 -29.37
N GLU A 52 -3.43 -12.06 -30.21
CA GLU A 52 -3.95 -11.41 -31.42
C GLU A 52 -4.71 -10.12 -31.12
N LEU A 53 -5.51 -10.11 -30.03
CA LEU A 53 -6.21 -8.91 -29.57
C LEU A 53 -5.25 -7.82 -29.08
N ARG A 54 -4.09 -8.17 -28.52
CA ARG A 54 -3.08 -7.20 -28.07
C ARG A 54 -2.42 -6.48 -29.25
N ASP A 55 -2.23 -7.18 -30.35
CA ASP A 55 -1.56 -6.67 -31.55
C ASP A 55 -2.53 -5.95 -32.52
N ALA A 56 -3.84 -5.95 -32.20
CA ALA A 56 -4.84 -5.21 -32.97
C ALA A 56 -4.69 -3.69 -32.80
N PRO A 57 -4.74 -2.91 -33.91
CA PRO A 57 -4.47 -1.46 -33.89
C PRO A 57 -5.48 -0.65 -33.04
N ASP A 58 -6.68 -1.19 -32.80
CA ASP A 58 -7.74 -0.56 -32.00
C ASP A 58 -7.79 -1.05 -30.54
N PHE A 59 -6.81 -1.85 -30.09
CA PHE A 59 -6.74 -2.30 -28.70
C PHE A 59 -6.30 -1.17 -27.76
N SER A 60 -7.19 -0.21 -27.55
CA SER A 60 -7.07 0.73 -26.45
C SER A 60 -7.47 -0.01 -25.17
N VAL A 61 -6.48 -0.50 -24.42
CA VAL A 61 -6.68 -0.66 -22.97
C VAL A 61 -6.93 0.74 -22.47
N ARG A 62 -8.20 1.17 -22.42
CA ARG A 62 -8.59 2.27 -21.55
C ARG A 62 -8.15 1.80 -20.18
N ARG A 63 -7.00 2.31 -19.75
CA ARG A 63 -6.56 2.24 -18.37
C ARG A 63 -7.72 2.87 -17.64
N VAL A 64 -8.63 2.04 -17.15
CA VAL A 64 -9.63 2.49 -16.20
C VAL A 64 -8.73 2.93 -15.08
N GLU A 65 -8.47 4.23 -15.02
CA GLU A 65 -7.99 4.86 -13.80
C GLU A 65 -8.91 4.24 -12.77
N LYS A 66 -8.35 3.38 -11.92
CA LYS A 66 -9.04 3.00 -10.70
C LYS A 66 -9.31 4.38 -10.11
N GLN A 67 -10.54 4.86 -10.26
CA GLN A 67 -11.13 5.75 -9.31
C GLN A 67 -11.12 4.90 -8.06
N MET A 68 -9.96 4.90 -7.39
CA MET A 68 -9.83 4.41 -6.04
C MET A 68 -10.96 5.17 -5.36
N PRO A 69 -12.02 4.47 -4.91
CA PRO A 69 -13.17 5.14 -4.33
C PRO A 69 -12.57 6.11 -3.35
N ALA A 70 -12.80 7.41 -3.56
CA ALA A 70 -12.08 8.48 -2.87
C ALA A 70 -12.08 8.08 -1.40
N GLN A 71 -10.94 7.54 -0.93
CA GLN A 71 -10.92 6.89 0.37
C GLN A 71 -11.32 8.02 1.27
N ALA A 72 -12.45 7.89 2.00
CA ALA A 72 -12.91 8.91 2.90
C ALA A 72 -11.68 9.34 3.68
N LYS A 73 -11.15 10.54 3.38
CA LYS A 73 -9.81 10.94 3.82
C LYS A 73 -10.01 11.24 5.29
N TRP A 74 -9.89 10.19 6.12
CA TRP A 74 -9.85 10.31 7.57
C TRP A 74 -8.92 11.49 7.85
N LYS A 75 -9.39 12.49 8.59
CA LYS A 75 -8.54 13.62 8.89
C LYS A 75 -7.29 13.11 9.61
N PHE A 76 -6.13 13.41 9.05
CA PHE A 76 -4.86 12.98 9.63
C PHE A 76 -4.60 13.75 10.92
N TYR A 77 -4.22 13.02 11.95
CA TYR A 77 -3.64 13.57 13.15
C TYR A 77 -2.40 12.74 13.48
N PRO A 78 -1.23 13.38 13.63
CA PRO A 78 -0.01 12.65 13.96
C PRO A 78 -0.16 11.96 15.32
N PRO A 79 0.37 10.74 15.48
CA PRO A 79 0.48 10.11 16.79
C PRO A 79 1.21 11.02 17.77
N ARG A 80 0.76 11.06 19.03
CA ARG A 80 1.38 11.90 20.05
C ARG A 80 2.74 11.32 20.44
N PRO A 81 3.84 12.09 20.37
CA PRO A 81 5.14 11.61 20.83
C PRO A 81 5.12 11.30 22.33
N GLN A 82 5.80 10.22 22.72
CA GLN A 82 6.14 9.97 24.12
C GLN A 82 7.27 10.90 24.56
N ARG A 83 7.28 11.27 25.85
CA ARG A 83 8.32 12.13 26.43
C ARG A 83 9.71 11.49 26.35
N TYR A 84 9.78 10.17 26.51
CA TYR A 84 11.02 9.41 26.50
C TYR A 84 10.93 8.29 25.46
N PRO A 85 11.73 8.31 24.38
CA PRO A 85 11.67 7.31 23.31
C PRO A 85 12.54 6.08 23.59
N SER A 86 12.74 5.71 24.86
CA SER A 86 13.73 4.71 25.27
C SER A 86 13.46 3.32 24.69
N ARG A 87 12.20 2.94 24.48
CA ARG A 87 11.83 1.65 23.90
C ARG A 87 12.12 1.65 22.41
N ALA A 88 11.78 2.72 21.69
CA ALA A 88 12.07 2.86 20.28
C ALA A 88 13.59 2.83 20.01
N VAL A 89 14.39 3.56 20.80
CA VAL A 89 15.86 3.53 20.67
C VAL A 89 16.39 2.10 20.91
N SER A 90 16.01 1.47 22.02
CA SER A 90 16.49 0.12 22.35
C SER A 90 16.08 -0.91 21.28
N TYR A 91 14.85 -0.82 20.77
CA TYR A 91 14.34 -1.68 19.71
C TYR A 91 15.16 -1.55 18.42
N LEU A 92 15.36 -0.32 17.93
CA LEU A 92 16.07 -0.08 16.67
C LEU A 92 17.55 -0.45 16.76
N GLN A 93 18.20 -0.23 17.92
CA GLN A 93 19.55 -0.71 18.17
C GLN A 93 19.65 -2.24 18.13
N LYS A 94 18.69 -2.96 18.73
CA LYS A 94 18.60 -4.43 18.64
C LYS A 94 18.38 -4.92 17.21
N ARG A 95 17.80 -4.08 16.33
CA ARG A 95 17.65 -4.32 14.90
C ARG A 95 18.91 -4.00 14.08
N GLY A 96 20.00 -3.60 14.72
CA GLY A 96 21.28 -3.30 14.08
C GLY A 96 21.42 -1.86 13.59
N ILE A 97 20.45 -0.99 13.82
CA ILE A 97 20.51 0.41 13.35
C ILE A 97 21.46 1.20 14.25
N SER A 98 22.40 1.91 13.62
CA SER A 98 23.39 2.73 14.32
C SER A 98 22.72 3.75 15.25
N PRO A 99 23.22 3.95 16.48
CA PRO A 99 22.75 5.00 17.38
C PRO A 99 22.77 6.39 16.76
N GLU A 100 23.70 6.65 15.84
CA GLU A 100 23.81 7.93 15.15
C GLU A 100 22.67 8.16 14.16
N VAL A 101 22.34 7.14 13.36
CA VAL A 101 21.20 7.17 12.42
C VAL A 101 19.89 7.36 13.19
N ILE A 102 19.70 6.67 14.31
CA ILE A 102 18.52 6.84 15.18
C ILE A 102 18.45 8.28 15.70
N ARG A 103 19.55 8.82 16.23
CA ARG A 103 19.60 10.21 16.73
C ARG A 103 19.30 11.22 15.65
N HIS A 104 19.84 11.03 14.44
CA HIS A 104 19.58 11.91 13.30
C HIS A 104 18.09 11.91 12.95
N ALA A 105 17.48 10.73 12.75
CA ALA A 105 16.06 10.62 12.41
C ALA A 105 15.14 11.20 13.51
N MET A 106 15.51 11.07 14.79
CA MET A 106 14.78 11.68 15.90
C MET A 106 14.92 13.21 15.92
N LYS A 107 16.13 13.74 15.68
CA LYS A 107 16.39 15.18 15.59
C LYS A 107 15.60 15.82 14.45
N GLU A 108 15.55 15.15 13.30
CA GLU A 108 14.75 15.55 12.15
C GLU A 108 13.23 15.40 12.40
N GLY A 109 12.80 14.80 13.52
CA GLY A 109 11.40 14.61 13.85
C GLY A 109 10.66 13.66 12.89
N ILE A 110 11.40 12.82 12.16
CA ILE A 110 10.86 11.78 11.28
C ILE A 110 10.81 10.41 11.97
N LEU A 111 11.37 10.29 13.17
CA LEU A 111 11.30 9.12 14.03
C LEU A 111 10.95 9.51 15.47
N TYR A 112 9.94 8.88 16.06
CA TYR A 112 9.64 9.01 17.49
C TYR A 112 8.87 7.82 18.04
N GLU A 113 8.83 7.69 19.37
CA GLU A 113 8.02 6.68 20.05
C GLU A 113 6.59 7.20 20.30
N SER A 114 5.59 6.34 20.12
CA SER A 114 4.20 6.64 20.45
C SER A 114 3.47 5.39 20.95
N ARG A 115 2.15 5.53 21.18
CA ARG A 115 1.25 4.42 21.47
C ARG A 115 0.16 4.33 20.43
N TYR A 116 -0.14 3.12 19.98
CA TYR A 116 -1.23 2.90 19.04
C TYR A 116 -2.58 2.96 19.77
N TYR A 117 -3.44 3.89 19.39
CA TYR A 117 -4.78 4.04 19.99
C TYR A 117 -5.88 3.59 19.02
N ASN A 118 -6.43 2.41 19.26
CA ASN A 118 -7.64 1.91 18.62
C ASN A 118 -8.37 0.93 19.55
N PRO A 119 -9.47 1.30 20.22
CA PRO A 119 -10.14 0.44 21.20
C PRO A 119 -10.67 -0.90 20.65
N ARG A 120 -10.75 -1.05 19.31
CA ARG A 120 -11.23 -2.27 18.64
C ARG A 120 -10.11 -3.18 18.14
N SER A 121 -8.86 -2.88 18.48
CA SER A 121 -7.69 -3.65 18.04
C SER A 121 -7.03 -4.31 19.25
N GLU A 122 -6.56 -5.55 19.09
CA GLU A 122 -5.71 -6.23 20.07
C GLU A 122 -4.42 -5.46 20.39
N TYR A 123 -3.94 -4.64 19.45
CA TYR A 123 -2.76 -3.79 19.62
C TYR A 123 -3.06 -2.47 20.35
N HIS A 124 -4.27 -2.28 20.89
CA HIS A 124 -4.59 -1.08 21.64
C HIS A 124 -3.54 -0.80 22.71
N ASN A 125 -3.08 0.45 22.79
CA ASN A 125 -2.07 0.93 23.72
C ASN A 125 -0.65 0.35 23.53
N ALA A 126 -0.42 -0.47 22.49
CA ALA A 126 0.90 -1.02 22.18
C ALA A 126 1.90 0.11 21.87
N ALA A 127 3.14 -0.05 22.34
CA ALA A 127 4.22 0.87 22.05
C ALA A 127 4.68 0.69 20.59
N VAL A 128 4.82 1.80 19.88
CA VAL A 128 5.18 1.82 18.45
C VAL A 128 6.29 2.82 18.17
N CYS A 129 7.18 2.46 17.24
CA CYS A 129 7.96 3.42 16.48
C CYS A 129 7.05 4.08 15.45
N VAL A 130 7.14 5.41 15.34
CA VAL A 130 6.47 6.19 14.32
C VAL A 130 7.53 6.72 13.37
N PHE A 131 7.43 6.30 12.12
CA PHE A 131 8.21 6.82 11.00
C PHE A 131 7.34 7.82 10.26
N ALA A 132 7.63 9.11 10.45
CA ALA A 132 6.83 10.21 9.98
C ALA A 132 7.32 10.73 8.63
N GLY A 133 6.37 11.18 7.82
CA GLY A 133 6.65 11.90 6.60
C GLY A 133 6.05 13.30 6.66
N LYS A 134 6.83 14.27 6.19
CA LYS A 134 6.54 15.71 6.27
C LYS A 134 6.21 16.27 4.90
N ASP A 135 5.31 17.24 4.87
CA ASP A 135 5.08 18.07 3.69
C ASP A 135 6.18 19.15 3.55
N GLU A 136 6.09 19.94 2.49
CA GLU A 136 7.04 21.01 2.17
C GLU A 136 7.08 22.11 3.24
N SER A 137 6.05 22.21 4.09
CA SER A 137 6.01 23.13 5.23
C SER A 137 6.66 22.55 6.50
N GLY A 138 7.15 21.30 6.44
CA GLY A 138 7.72 20.58 7.57
C GLY A 138 6.68 19.94 8.50
N LYS A 139 5.40 19.98 8.14
CA LYS A 139 4.32 19.42 8.95
C LYS A 139 4.19 17.92 8.69
N ILE A 140 4.04 17.14 9.77
CA ILE A 140 3.79 15.70 9.65
C ILE A 140 2.40 15.47 9.04
N VAL A 141 2.36 14.81 7.89
CA VAL A 141 1.14 14.46 7.14
C VAL A 141 1.03 12.96 6.85
N PHE A 142 2.06 12.19 7.20
CA PHE A 142 2.13 10.74 7.08
C PHE A 142 2.76 10.12 8.33
N ALA A 143 2.33 8.91 8.69
CA ALA A 143 2.97 8.11 9.74
C ALA A 143 2.85 6.60 9.47
N ALA A 144 3.97 5.92 9.31
CA ALA A 144 4.06 4.46 9.34
C ALA A 144 4.35 4.01 10.78
N LEU A 145 3.54 3.09 11.29
CA LEU A 145 3.62 2.59 12.66
C LEU A 145 4.22 1.19 12.66
N ARG A 146 5.23 0.98 13.51
CA ARG A 146 5.83 -0.33 13.77
C ARG A 146 5.78 -0.66 15.26
N GLY A 147 5.23 -1.82 15.61
CA GLY A 147 5.26 -2.35 16.97
C GLY A 147 6.69 -2.55 17.46
N ILE A 148 6.96 -2.15 18.70
CA ILE A 148 8.26 -2.34 19.36
C ILE A 148 8.38 -3.77 19.91
N ASP A 149 7.32 -4.26 20.57
CA ASP A 149 7.27 -5.61 21.17
C ASP A 149 6.15 -6.46 20.55
N THR A 150 5.69 -6.08 19.36
CA THR A 150 4.62 -6.77 18.63
C THR A 150 4.90 -6.79 17.14
N ASP A 151 4.25 -7.68 16.40
CA ASP A 151 4.33 -7.73 14.94
C ASP A 151 3.47 -6.67 14.23
N PHE A 152 2.96 -5.69 14.98
CA PHE A 152 2.08 -4.65 14.44
C PHE A 152 2.81 -3.80 13.40
N LYS A 153 2.23 -3.70 12.19
CA LYS A 153 2.71 -2.82 11.11
C LYS A 153 1.51 -2.19 10.44
N LYS A 154 1.42 -0.85 10.43
CA LYS A 154 0.30 -0.15 9.80
C LYS A 154 0.57 1.31 9.51
N ASP A 155 0.08 1.82 8.40
CA ASP A 155 -0.03 3.27 8.18
C ASP A 155 -1.12 3.87 9.06
N LYS A 156 -0.86 5.03 9.66
CA LYS A 156 -1.88 5.77 10.40
C LYS A 156 -2.98 6.20 9.43
N ALA A 157 -4.24 5.92 9.80
CA ALA A 157 -5.39 6.36 9.01
C ALA A 157 -5.35 7.88 8.79
N GLY A 158 -5.58 8.28 7.54
CA GLY A 158 -5.52 9.67 7.07
C GLY A 158 -4.19 10.08 6.47
N SER A 159 -3.15 9.26 6.55
CA SER A 159 -1.82 9.60 6.04
C SER A 159 -1.83 9.88 4.54
N ASP A 160 -1.12 10.93 4.13
CA ASP A 160 -0.90 11.25 2.73
C ASP A 160 0.31 10.50 2.18
N LYS A 161 0.07 9.49 1.33
CA LYS A 161 1.13 8.61 0.80
C LYS A 161 2.11 9.30 -0.13
N ARG A 162 1.81 10.51 -0.61
CA ARG A 162 2.76 11.33 -1.40
C ARG A 162 3.95 11.78 -0.58
N TYR A 163 3.78 11.89 0.74
CA TYR A 163 4.77 12.34 1.71
C TYR A 163 5.17 11.19 2.62
N ASN A 164 5.52 10.02 2.08
CA ASN A 164 5.94 8.87 2.89
C ASN A 164 7.23 9.18 3.68
N PHE A 165 7.60 8.30 4.61
CA PHE A 165 8.89 8.38 5.31
C PHE A 165 10.04 8.40 4.29
N HIS A 166 10.93 9.38 4.44
CA HIS A 166 12.14 9.51 3.64
C HIS A 166 13.21 10.20 4.48
N ILE A 167 14.46 10.01 4.07
CA ILE A 167 15.61 10.74 4.59
C ILE A 167 16.11 11.61 3.45
N SER A 168 16.18 12.93 3.67
CA SER A 168 16.68 13.86 2.67
C SER A 168 18.14 13.57 2.38
N ALA A 169 18.52 13.63 1.10
CA ALA A 169 19.92 13.59 0.73
C ALA A 169 20.65 14.79 1.34
N GLU A 170 21.86 14.57 1.86
CA GLU A 170 22.71 15.66 2.34
C GLU A 170 23.06 16.63 1.20
N ASN A 171 23.23 16.09 -0.02
CA ASN A 171 23.40 16.88 -1.23
C ASN A 171 22.04 17.12 -1.94
N PRO A 172 21.52 18.36 -1.98
CA PRO A 172 20.24 18.68 -2.60
C PRO A 172 20.20 18.47 -4.12
N VAL A 173 21.35 18.42 -4.79
CA VAL A 173 21.45 18.18 -6.24
C VAL A 173 21.70 16.71 -6.60
N SER A 174 21.61 15.79 -5.63
CA SER A 174 21.75 14.36 -5.90
C SER A 174 20.69 13.87 -6.89
N HIS A 175 21.13 13.10 -7.90
CA HIS A 175 20.24 12.43 -8.87
C HIS A 175 19.93 10.98 -8.50
N HIS A 176 20.37 10.54 -7.32
CA HIS A 176 20.15 9.17 -6.84
C HIS A 176 18.98 9.11 -5.86
N LEU A 177 18.09 8.13 -6.08
CA LEU A 177 17.00 7.79 -5.18
C LEU A 177 17.11 6.32 -4.80
N CYS A 178 17.22 6.05 -3.50
CA CYS A 178 17.16 4.70 -2.95
C CYS A 178 15.73 4.41 -2.48
N VAL A 179 15.16 3.28 -2.93
CA VAL A 179 13.80 2.87 -2.56
C VAL A 179 13.87 1.57 -1.77
N PHE A 180 13.16 1.53 -0.65
CA PHE A 180 13.16 0.42 0.30
C PHE A 180 11.74 -0.07 0.56
N GLU A 181 11.60 -1.31 1.03
CA GLU A 181 10.29 -1.87 1.39
C GLU A 181 9.71 -1.23 2.65
N SER A 182 10.56 -0.86 3.61
CA SER A 182 10.13 -0.29 4.88
C SER A 182 11.08 0.77 5.44
N PRO A 183 10.61 1.61 6.40
CA PRO A 183 11.46 2.57 7.09
C PRO A 183 12.63 1.94 7.85
N ILE A 184 12.50 0.68 8.30
CA ILE A 184 13.62 -0.01 8.98
C ILE A 184 14.72 -0.32 7.97
N ASP A 185 14.34 -0.80 6.79
CA ASP A 185 15.31 -1.13 5.72
C ASP A 185 15.99 0.13 5.17
N ALA A 186 15.29 1.27 5.18
CA ALA A 186 15.86 2.56 4.83
C ALA A 186 16.85 3.10 5.88
N LEU A 187 16.81 2.62 7.11
CA LEU A 187 17.70 3.03 8.21
C LEU A 187 18.85 2.05 8.47
N SER A 188 18.76 0.81 7.96
CA SER A 188 19.71 -0.28 8.21
C SER A 188 20.95 -0.22 7.34
#